data_AF-A0A2V9KT29-F1
#
_entry.id   AF-A0A2V9KT29-F1
#
_cell.length_a   1.000
_cell.length_b   1.000
_cell.length_c   1.000
_cell.angle_alpha   90.00
_cell.angle_beta   90.00
_cell.angle_gamma   90.00
#
_symmetry.space_group_name_H-M   'P 1'
#
loop_
_entity.id
_entity.type
_entity.pdbx_description
1 polymer ?
#
loop_
_entity_poly.entity_id
_entity_poly.type
_entity_poly.pdbx_seq_one_letter_code
_entity_poly.pdbx_strand_id
1 'polypeptide(L)'
;MLSWRRHRAAWLVIAGATLGLCGLIVTLLYTRSSSFEYEHTRDLMRPILDAAQEAFDKEDDRSWNRFEDLLDQLSRDQTPAADEASAGLLCYYIGSHPAEMLVENLTRRGPRALPYLEKFRNVPPIAAWRYSMVLASSEERHAIFDEEAISLIRRGEVLNDF
;
A
#
# COMPACT_ATOMS: atom_id res chain seq x y z
N MET A 1 13.01 36.24 -48.07
CA MET A 1 12.26 35.00 -47.79
C MET A 1 12.93 34.04 -46.78
N LEU A 2 14.25 34.10 -46.53
CA LEU A 2 14.92 33.20 -45.56
C LEU A 2 14.65 33.50 -44.07
N SER A 3 14.35 34.74 -43.68
CA SER A 3 14.11 35.11 -42.27
C SER A 3 12.83 34.49 -41.70
N TRP A 4 11.78 34.37 -42.52
CA TRP A 4 10.45 33.92 -42.08
C TRP A 4 10.40 32.42 -41.72
N ARG A 5 11.22 31.60 -42.40
CA ARG A 5 11.37 30.16 -42.09
C ARG A 5 12.13 29.91 -40.78
N ARG A 6 13.14 30.74 -40.47
CA ARG A 6 13.91 30.65 -39.23
C ARG A 6 13.08 30.96 -37.99
N HIS A 7 12.19 31.96 -38.06
CA HIS A 7 11.30 32.28 -36.95
C HIS A 7 10.30 31.15 -36.66
N ARG A 8 9.72 30.52 -37.69
CA ARG A 8 8.82 29.37 -37.51
C ARG A 8 9.52 28.17 -36.89
N ALA A 9 10.75 27.87 -37.29
CA ALA A 9 11.55 26.80 -36.69
C ALA A 9 11.87 27.09 -35.21
N ALA A 10 12.21 28.34 -34.87
CA ALA A 10 12.46 28.73 -33.48
C ALA A 10 11.22 28.59 -32.59
N TRP A 11 10.04 29.00 -33.07
CA TRP A 11 8.78 28.83 -32.33
C TRP A 11 8.39 27.37 -32.11
N LEU A 12 8.66 26.48 -33.07
CA LEU A 12 8.41 25.04 -32.93
C LEU A 12 9.35 24.39 -31.90
N VAL A 13 10.64 24.79 -31.88
CA VAL A 13 11.60 24.29 -30.87
C VAL A 13 11.21 24.76 -29.46
N ILE A 14 10.81 26.03 -29.32
CA ILE A 14 10.34 26.56 -28.04
C ILE A 14 9.09 25.80 -27.59
N ALA A 15 8.08 25.66 -28.44
CA ALA A 15 6.85 24.94 -28.09
C ALA A 15 7.12 23.47 -27.68
N GLY A 16 8.01 22.77 -28.39
CA GLY A 16 8.43 21.42 -28.03
C GLY A 16 9.15 21.35 -26.68
N ALA A 17 10.05 22.29 -26.40
CA ALA A 17 10.74 22.39 -25.12
C ALA A 17 9.78 22.69 -23.96
N THR A 18 8.81 23.59 -24.16
CA THR A 18 7.79 23.92 -23.14
C THR A 18 6.89 22.72 -22.84
N LEU A 19 6.44 21.99 -23.87
CA LEU A 19 5.64 20.78 -23.68
C LEU A 19 6.42 19.67 -22.95
N GLY A 20 7.70 19.48 -23.30
CA GLY A 20 8.58 18.55 -22.60
C GLY A 20 8.78 18.92 -21.13
N LEU A 21 8.99 20.21 -20.84
CA LEU A 21 9.13 20.71 -19.47
C LEU A 21 7.82 20.56 -18.68
N CYS A 22 6.66 20.89 -19.28
CA CYS A 22 5.36 20.69 -18.65
C CYS A 22 5.10 19.21 -18.35
N GLY A 23 5.42 18.30 -19.28
CA GLY A 23 5.31 16.85 -19.06
C GLY A 23 6.17 16.40 -17.87
N LEU A 24 7.43 16.83 -17.81
CA LEU A 24 8.33 16.54 -16.69
C LEU A 24 7.77 17.06 -15.36
N ILE A 25 7.28 18.30 -15.33
CA ILE A 25 6.70 18.91 -14.12
C ILE A 25 5.47 18.12 -13.66
N VAL A 26 4.57 17.74 -14.58
CA VAL A 26 3.39 16.93 -14.24
C VAL A 26 3.80 15.57 -13.67
N THR A 27 4.78 14.90 -14.28
CA THR A 27 5.30 13.63 -13.76
C THR A 27 5.93 13.80 -12.38
N LEU A 28 6.71 14.86 -12.16
CA LEU A 28 7.34 15.16 -10.86
C LEU A 28 6.30 15.50 -9.78
N LEU A 29 5.26 16.26 -10.13
CA LEU A 29 4.16 16.58 -9.21
C LEU A 29 3.33 15.33 -8.89
N TYR A 30 3.06 14.48 -9.87
CA TYR A 30 2.33 13.22 -9.66
C TYR A 30 3.12 12.24 -8.79
N THR A 31 4.43 12.09 -9.04
CA THR A 31 5.30 11.23 -8.22
C THR A 31 5.51 11.80 -6.81
N ARG A 32 5.60 13.12 -6.65
CA ARG A 32 5.68 13.77 -5.32
C ARG A 32 4.37 13.65 -4.55
N SER A 33 3.23 13.89 -5.20
CA SER A 33 1.89 13.77 -4.58
C SER A 33 1.65 12.34 -4.10
N SER A 34 1.91 11.35 -4.96
CA SER A 34 1.79 9.95 -4.56
C SER A 34 2.79 9.54 -3.48
N SER A 35 3.98 10.17 -3.41
CA SER A 35 4.92 9.91 -2.31
C SER A 35 4.45 10.47 -0.97
N PHE A 36 3.78 11.62 -0.95
CA PHE A 36 3.25 12.27 0.24
C PHE A 36 1.99 11.58 0.77
N GLU A 37 1.15 11.06 -0.14
CA GLU A 37 -0.13 10.43 0.19
C GLU A 37 0.02 9.18 1.07
N TYR A 38 1.17 8.51 1.03
CA TYR A 38 1.42 7.27 1.79
C TYR A 38 2.39 7.43 2.96
N GLU A 39 2.84 8.62 3.30
CA GLU A 39 3.94 8.79 4.26
C GLU A 39 3.57 8.20 5.64
N HIS A 40 2.40 8.57 6.18
CA HIS A 40 1.92 8.07 7.47
C HIS A 40 1.63 6.56 7.43
N THR A 41 0.99 6.07 6.36
CA THR A 41 0.73 4.64 6.16
C THR A 41 2.04 3.85 6.16
N ARG A 42 3.05 4.33 5.43
CA ARG A 42 4.36 3.68 5.32
C ARG A 42 5.11 3.70 6.64
N ASP A 43 4.99 4.76 7.41
CA ASP A 43 5.64 4.88 8.72
C ASP A 43 5.03 3.94 9.75
N LEU A 44 3.74 3.61 9.64
CA LEU A 44 3.12 2.54 10.44
C LEU A 44 3.48 1.14 9.93
N MET A 45 3.53 0.94 8.62
CA MET A 45 3.77 -0.39 8.03
C MET A 45 5.23 -0.85 8.12
N ARG A 46 6.21 0.04 7.90
CA ARG A 46 7.64 -0.32 7.91
C ARG A 46 8.08 -1.08 9.17
N PRO A 47 7.84 -0.60 10.40
CA PRO A 47 8.29 -1.32 11.59
C PRO A 47 7.68 -2.71 11.71
N ILE A 48 6.44 -2.90 11.24
CA ILE A 48 5.76 -4.21 11.22
C ILE A 48 6.41 -5.12 10.20
N LEU A 49 6.66 -4.63 8.97
CA LEU A 49 7.29 -5.42 7.91
C LEU A 49 8.75 -5.76 8.24
N ASP A 50 9.50 -4.84 8.85
CA ASP A 50 10.86 -5.08 9.34
C ASP A 50 10.85 -6.17 10.43
N ALA A 51 9.89 -6.12 11.36
CA ALA A 51 9.76 -7.12 12.42
C ALA A 51 9.31 -8.49 11.89
N ALA A 52 8.40 -8.53 10.92
CA ALA A 52 7.99 -9.77 10.27
C ALA A 52 9.17 -10.42 9.52
N GLN A 53 9.94 -9.63 8.77
CA GLN A 53 11.17 -10.10 8.12
C GLN A 53 12.16 -10.67 9.14
N GLU A 54 12.40 -9.95 10.25
CA GLU A 54 13.26 -10.41 11.33
C GLU A 54 12.77 -11.72 11.96
N ALA A 55 11.46 -11.87 12.14
CA ALA A 55 10.83 -13.08 12.68
C ALA A 55 11.00 -14.29 11.74
N PHE A 56 10.80 -14.11 10.44
CA PHE A 56 11.06 -15.15 9.44
C PHE A 56 12.55 -15.52 9.34
N ASP A 57 13.46 -14.55 9.44
CA ASP A 57 14.89 -14.80 9.31
C ASP A 57 15.49 -15.53 10.52
N LYS A 58 15.02 -15.20 11.73
CA LYS A 58 15.59 -15.73 12.98
C LYS A 58 14.86 -16.93 13.53
N GLU A 59 13.56 -17.05 13.24
CA GLU A 59 12.67 -18.09 13.75
C GLU A 59 12.71 -18.20 15.30
N ASP A 60 12.90 -17.08 16.02
CA ASP A 60 12.95 -17.04 17.48
C ASP A 60 11.72 -16.38 18.10
N ASP A 61 11.34 -16.85 19.29
CA ASP A 61 10.15 -16.37 20.02
C ASP A 61 10.18 -14.85 20.24
N ARG A 62 11.36 -14.27 20.46
CA ARG A 62 11.47 -12.83 20.75
C ARG A 62 11.10 -11.99 19.53
N SER A 63 11.51 -12.42 18.35
CA SER A 63 11.25 -11.75 17.09
C SER A 63 9.78 -11.90 16.68
N TRP A 64 9.20 -13.10 16.88
CA TRP A 64 7.77 -13.33 16.71
C TRP A 64 6.93 -12.49 17.68
N ASN A 65 7.24 -12.48 18.97
CA ASN A 65 6.53 -11.66 19.97
C ASN A 65 6.57 -10.17 19.61
N ARG A 66 7.73 -9.66 19.14
CA ARG A 66 7.85 -8.26 18.72
C ARG A 66 6.95 -7.94 17.53
N PHE A 67 6.89 -8.84 16.55
CA PHE A 67 6.04 -8.67 15.38
C PHE A 67 4.55 -8.69 15.77
N GLU A 68 4.13 -9.64 16.59
CA GLU A 68 2.77 -9.74 17.12
C GLU A 68 2.39 -8.50 17.95
N ASP A 69 3.27 -8.03 18.84
CA ASP A 69 3.04 -6.82 19.64
C ASP A 69 2.75 -5.58 18.76
N LEU A 70 3.42 -5.45 17.62
CA LEU A 70 3.21 -4.35 16.69
C LEU A 70 1.89 -4.49 15.93
N LEU A 71 1.51 -5.71 15.53
CA LEU A 71 0.19 -5.96 14.94
C LEU A 71 -0.93 -5.68 15.93
N ASP A 72 -0.77 -6.08 17.19
CA ASP A 72 -1.71 -5.81 18.28
C ASP A 72 -1.89 -4.32 18.52
N GLN A 73 -0.80 -3.54 18.49
CA GLN A 73 -0.86 -2.09 18.59
C GLN A 73 -1.62 -1.47 17.43
N LEU A 74 -1.33 -1.89 16.19
CA LEU A 74 -2.04 -1.43 15.00
C LEU A 74 -3.53 -1.80 15.04
N SER A 75 -3.86 -2.98 15.56
CA SER A 75 -5.22 -3.49 15.71
C SER A 75 -6.04 -2.63 16.69
N ARG A 76 -5.42 -2.17 17.78
CA ARG A 76 -6.06 -1.30 18.77
C ARG A 76 -6.21 0.15 18.30
N ASP A 77 -5.36 0.61 17.38
CA ASP A 77 -5.47 1.93 16.79
C ASP A 77 -6.72 2.04 15.89
N GLN A 78 -7.58 3.02 16.18
CA GLN A 78 -8.84 3.26 15.47
C GLN A 78 -8.77 4.46 14.51
N THR A 79 -7.57 4.96 14.22
CA THR A 79 -7.37 6.07 13.29
C THR A 79 -7.47 5.64 11.82
N PRO A 80 -7.82 6.56 10.90
CA PRO A 80 -7.83 6.25 9.47
C PRO A 80 -6.47 5.80 8.92
N ALA A 81 -5.37 6.28 9.51
CA ALA A 81 -4.02 5.87 9.12
C ALA A 81 -3.76 4.39 9.47
N ALA A 82 -4.27 3.92 10.60
CA ALA A 82 -4.21 2.51 10.99
C ALA A 82 -5.10 1.63 10.12
N ASP A 83 -6.30 2.11 9.75
CA ASP A 83 -7.19 1.46 8.77
C ASP A 83 -6.46 1.25 7.43
N GLU A 84 -5.82 2.32 6.93
CA GLU A 84 -5.06 2.29 5.69
C GLU A 84 -3.84 1.37 5.79
N ALA A 85 -3.09 1.43 6.89
CA ALA A 85 -1.91 0.60 7.10
C ALA A 85 -2.26 -0.89 7.18
N SER A 86 -3.32 -1.26 7.91
CA SER A 86 -3.80 -2.65 7.97
C SER A 86 -4.20 -3.18 6.59
N ALA A 87 -4.95 -2.38 5.80
CA ALA A 87 -5.31 -2.77 4.44
C ALA A 87 -4.06 -2.91 3.54
N GLY A 88 -3.06 -2.05 3.71
CA GLY A 88 -1.80 -2.12 2.98
C GLY A 88 -0.96 -3.35 3.33
N LEU A 89 -0.98 -3.80 4.59
CA LEU A 89 -0.24 -4.99 5.04
C LEU A 89 -0.74 -6.28 4.40
N LEU A 90 -2.02 -6.37 4.03
CA LEU A 90 -2.57 -7.53 3.30
C LEU A 90 -1.93 -7.77 1.92
N CYS A 91 -1.18 -6.80 1.39
CA CYS A 91 -0.43 -7.00 0.15
C CYS A 91 0.81 -7.90 0.30
N TYR A 92 1.27 -8.14 1.53
CA TYR A 92 2.50 -8.87 1.84
C TYR A 92 2.17 -10.18 2.54
N TYR A 93 2.93 -11.22 2.22
CA TYR A 93 2.85 -12.45 3.00
C TYR A 93 3.55 -12.24 4.35
N ILE A 94 2.76 -12.18 5.41
CA ILE A 94 3.25 -12.00 6.79
C ILE A 94 2.87 -13.19 7.70
N GLY A 95 2.49 -14.32 7.10
CA GLY A 95 1.97 -15.51 7.80
C GLY A 95 0.44 -15.58 7.82
N SER A 96 -0.10 -16.80 7.90
CA SER A 96 -1.55 -17.05 7.83
C SER A 96 -2.32 -16.44 9.01
N HIS A 97 -1.89 -16.74 10.24
CA HIS A 97 -2.56 -16.23 11.44
C HIS A 97 -2.51 -14.68 11.53
N PRO A 98 -1.37 -14.01 11.29
CA PRO A 98 -1.32 -12.55 11.18
C PRO A 98 -2.23 -11.96 10.10
N ALA A 99 -2.37 -12.62 8.95
CA ALA A 99 -3.26 -12.18 7.88
C ALA A 99 -4.74 -12.27 8.32
N GLU A 100 -5.14 -13.36 8.97
CA GLU A 100 -6.49 -13.53 9.54
C GLU A 100 -6.80 -12.44 10.56
N MET A 101 -5.87 -12.14 11.48
CA MET A 101 -6.04 -11.03 12.45
C MET A 101 -6.26 -9.68 11.78
N LEU A 102 -5.55 -9.40 10.67
CA LEU A 102 -5.75 -8.16 9.91
C LEU A 102 -7.14 -8.13 9.26
N VAL A 103 -7.58 -9.23 8.66
CA VAL A 103 -8.92 -9.35 8.04
C VAL A 103 -10.01 -9.22 9.10
N GLU A 104 -9.90 -9.89 10.23
CA GLU A 104 -10.80 -9.74 11.37
C GLU A 104 -10.89 -8.28 11.80
N ASN A 105 -9.75 -7.61 12.00
CA ASN A 105 -9.74 -6.22 12.42
C ASN A 105 -10.41 -5.31 11.37
N LEU A 106 -10.07 -5.47 10.09
CA LEU A 106 -10.65 -4.68 9.00
C LEU A 106 -12.15 -4.91 8.84
N THR A 107 -12.63 -6.15 9.03
CA THR A 107 -14.05 -6.45 8.98
C THR A 107 -14.81 -5.89 10.18
N ARG A 108 -14.22 -5.89 11.39
CA ARG A 108 -14.75 -5.16 12.56
C ARG A 108 -14.79 -3.65 12.34
N ARG A 109 -13.81 -3.09 11.63
CA ARG A 109 -13.82 -1.68 11.22
C ARG A 109 -14.95 -1.38 10.25
N GLY A 110 -15.29 -2.35 9.39
CA GLY A 110 -16.48 -2.29 8.54
C GLY A 110 -16.33 -1.29 7.38
N PRO A 111 -17.41 -0.57 6.99
CA PRO A 111 -17.41 0.27 5.79
C PRO A 111 -16.30 1.33 5.72
N ARG A 112 -15.74 1.77 6.85
CA ARG A 112 -14.61 2.74 6.85
C ARG A 112 -13.32 2.18 6.25
N ALA A 113 -13.12 0.86 6.27
CA ALA A 113 -11.93 0.21 5.74
C ALA A 113 -12.01 -0.04 4.22
N LEU A 114 -13.21 -0.04 3.63
CA LEU A 114 -13.43 -0.35 2.21
C LEU A 114 -12.60 0.51 1.25
N PRO A 115 -12.50 1.85 1.40
CA PRO A 115 -11.74 2.66 0.47
C PRO A 115 -10.27 2.24 0.38
N TYR A 116 -9.68 1.81 1.50
CA TYR A 116 -8.28 1.39 1.56
C TYR A 116 -8.08 -0.02 1.00
N LEU A 117 -9.01 -0.94 1.25
CA LEU A 117 -9.01 -2.27 0.64
C LEU A 117 -9.11 -2.17 -0.90
N GLU A 118 -10.02 -1.34 -1.41
CA GLU A 118 -10.17 -1.10 -2.85
C GLU A 118 -8.94 -0.41 -3.45
N LYS A 119 -8.27 0.46 -2.67
CA LYS A 119 -7.03 1.16 -3.05
C LYS A 119 -5.86 0.19 -3.24
N PHE A 120 -5.65 -0.75 -2.31
CA PHE A 120 -4.44 -1.58 -2.27
C PHE A 120 -4.57 -2.97 -2.91
N ARG A 121 -5.79 -3.46 -3.19
CA ARG A 121 -6.00 -4.80 -3.77
C ARG A 121 -5.14 -5.13 -5.01
N ASN A 122 -4.75 -4.10 -5.78
CA ASN A 122 -3.95 -4.26 -6.99
C ASN A 122 -2.51 -3.75 -6.88
N VAL A 123 -2.25 -2.78 -6.00
CA VAL A 123 -0.97 -2.07 -5.95
C VAL A 123 -0.52 -1.92 -4.50
N PRO A 124 0.61 -2.52 -4.11
CA PRO A 124 1.11 -2.41 -2.74
C PRO A 124 1.62 -0.99 -2.44
N PRO A 125 1.44 -0.49 -1.20
CA PRO A 125 1.90 0.85 -0.81
C PRO A 125 3.42 0.98 -0.70
N ILE A 126 4.14 -0.13 -0.47
CA ILE A 126 5.61 -0.19 -0.41
C ILE A 126 6.11 -1.18 -1.49
N ALA A 127 7.17 -0.81 -2.21
CA ALA A 127 7.73 -1.70 -3.21
C ALA A 127 8.29 -2.97 -2.57
N ALA A 128 7.86 -4.12 -3.08
CA ALA A 128 8.13 -5.44 -2.50
C ALA A 128 9.60 -5.83 -2.41
N TRP A 129 10.43 -5.38 -3.35
CA TRP A 129 11.86 -5.72 -3.40
C TRP A 129 12.64 -5.30 -2.15
N ARG A 130 12.06 -4.46 -1.29
CA ARG A 130 12.65 -4.06 0.00
C ARG A 130 12.57 -5.14 1.08
N TYR A 131 11.65 -6.09 0.95
CA TYR A 131 11.48 -7.19 1.90
C TYR A 131 11.71 -8.50 1.16
N SER A 132 12.36 -9.46 1.81
CA SER A 132 12.49 -10.81 1.22
C SER A 132 11.18 -11.59 1.33
N MET A 133 10.29 -11.16 2.22
CA MET A 133 8.89 -11.57 2.24
C MET A 133 8.25 -11.34 0.87
N VAL A 134 7.65 -12.40 0.32
CA VAL A 134 7.03 -12.36 -1.00
C VAL A 134 5.79 -11.47 -0.91
N LEU A 135 5.53 -10.64 -1.93
CA LEU A 135 4.17 -10.16 -2.14
C LEU A 135 3.27 -11.39 -2.15
N ALA A 136 2.16 -11.35 -1.41
CA ALA A 136 1.14 -12.39 -1.54
C ALA A 136 0.86 -12.58 -3.04
N SER A 137 0.75 -13.84 -3.48
CA SER A 137 0.53 -14.13 -4.89
C SER A 137 -0.73 -13.41 -5.39
N SER A 138 -0.85 -13.22 -6.70
CA SER A 138 -2.05 -12.54 -7.22
C SER A 138 -3.34 -13.24 -6.82
N GLU A 139 -3.29 -14.58 -6.72
CA GLU A 139 -4.40 -15.43 -6.29
C GLU A 139 -4.70 -15.24 -4.80
N GLU A 140 -3.70 -15.36 -3.92
CA GLU A 140 -3.87 -15.14 -2.48
C GLU A 140 -4.36 -13.73 -2.16
N ARG A 141 -3.86 -12.70 -2.88
CA ARG A 141 -4.37 -11.34 -2.72
C ARG A 141 -5.83 -11.21 -3.15
N HIS A 142 -6.25 -11.85 -4.24
CA HIS A 142 -7.66 -11.80 -4.64
C HIS A 142 -8.54 -12.51 -3.60
N ALA A 143 -8.13 -13.67 -3.10
CA ALA A 143 -8.86 -14.38 -2.05
C ALA A 143 -9.02 -13.51 -0.79
N ILE A 144 -7.90 -12.99 -0.25
CA ILE A 144 -7.90 -12.19 0.98
C ILE A 144 -8.68 -10.87 0.80
N PHE A 145 -8.44 -10.13 -0.30
CA PHE A 145 -9.10 -8.83 -0.49
C PHE A 145 -10.57 -9.00 -0.90
N ASP A 146 -10.84 -9.74 -1.97
CA ASP A 146 -12.17 -9.76 -2.58
C ASP A 146 -13.12 -10.76 -1.90
N GLU A 147 -12.64 -11.96 -1.54
CA GLU A 147 -13.50 -13.03 -1.02
C GLU A 147 -13.68 -12.95 0.50
N GLU A 148 -12.64 -12.52 1.22
CA GLU A 148 -12.69 -12.38 2.67
C GLU A 148 -13.02 -10.94 3.07
N ALA A 149 -12.07 -10.01 2.99
CA ALA A 149 -12.22 -8.69 3.61
C ALA A 149 -13.37 -7.87 3.00
N ILE A 150 -13.36 -7.60 1.69
CA ILE A 150 -14.36 -6.74 1.02
C ILE A 150 -15.74 -7.40 1.05
N SER A 151 -15.82 -8.70 0.77
CA SER A 151 -17.08 -9.45 0.76
C SER A 151 -17.74 -9.44 2.13
N LEU A 152 -17.00 -9.78 3.20
CA LEU A 152 -17.53 -9.78 4.57
C LEU A 152 -18.02 -8.40 4.98
N ILE A 153 -17.25 -7.34 4.74
CA ILE A 153 -17.68 -5.97 5.06
C ILE A 153 -18.96 -5.60 4.31
N ARG A 154 -19.07 -5.95 3.02
CA ARG A 154 -20.27 -5.66 2.22
C ARG A 154 -21.50 -6.44 2.69
N ARG A 155 -21.31 -7.63 3.27
CA ARG A 155 -22.39 -8.41 3.91
C ARG A 155 -22.69 -7.94 5.34
N GLY A 156 -21.89 -7.04 5.91
CA GLY A 156 -22.00 -6.63 7.31
C GLY A 156 -21.56 -7.71 8.28
N GLU A 157 -20.70 -8.62 7.83
CA GLU A 157 -20.15 -9.73 8.59
C GLU A 157 -18.74 -9.39 9.09
N VAL A 158 -18.38 -9.99 10.21
CA VAL A 158 -17.03 -9.95 10.79
C VAL A 158 -16.43 -11.34 10.62
N LEU A 159 -15.16 -11.41 10.19
CA LEU A 159 -14.42 -12.66 10.26
C LEU A 159 -14.29 -13.02 11.75
N ASN A 160 -14.96 -14.09 12.17
CA ASN A 160 -14.79 -14.63 13.51
C ASN A 160 -13.95 -15.90 13.38
N ASP A 161 -12.93 -16.02 14.23
CA ASP A 161 -12.12 -17.23 14.39
C ASP A 161 -13.01 -18.48 14.45
N PHE A 162 -12.66 -19.49 13.67
CA PHE A 162 -13.18 -20.85 13.82
C PHE A 162 -12.44 -21.59 14.94
#